data_AF-A0A8H3ESU2-F1
#
_entry.id   AF-A0A8H3ESU2-F1
#
_cell.length_a   1.000
_cell.length_b   1.000
_cell.length_c   1.000
_cell.angle_alpha   90.00
_cell.angle_beta   90.00
_cell.angle_gamma   90.00
#
_symmetry.space_group_name_H-M   'P 1'
#
loop_
_entity.id
_entity.type
_entity.pdbx_description
1 polymer ?
#
loop_
_entity_poly.entity_id
_entity_poly.type
_entity_poly.pdbx_seq_one_letter_code
_entity_poly.pdbx_strand_id
1 'polypeptide(L)'
;MQSSVASLNNLNNDDLVAALQAFSTQYLHGQTQTGHPRTLFSPDAFKSHFLSELYRTIGVRVDYSIDPQLQQLLQSNQGIILQRCLSIQAALGFAGECHRPSLSAILAWTILNIRSAVMVFMGIISRKPGVENEMGKPETVHVLIGLVSWSMTLISHIVDELFVLGDFLEDNSDGAGNMSLNVLNARIHETNSPALLLLLVSSSRNFLKCNCNPLKAFMQACKSQQSHTALRLAYQELGAVFSKSLVSISQFERLLSQVENNIKSAYQASGIGETERSVVEKNMLIKAEIPEILLETVKNLLTKIAATLKEEVNVAELYFANVASLGLTDDNTSKRWRKQHPLDAMRKIELRGVQTRRCTRCAAVMEDLLPTRTASVMVSQMKHCFCGSWWMVGGEEEGNGMEY
;
A
#
# COMPACT_ATOMS: atom_id res chain seq x y z
N MET A 1 0.42 -15.92 26.62
CA MET A 1 0.32 -15.42 25.23
C MET A 1 -0.87 -14.48 25.06
N GLN A 2 -2.11 -14.91 25.36
CA GLN A 2 -3.29 -14.04 25.34
C GLN A 2 -3.15 -12.81 26.24
N SER A 3 -2.52 -12.89 27.41
CA SER A 3 -2.34 -11.73 28.31
C SER A 3 -1.36 -10.66 27.78
N SER A 4 -0.18 -11.03 27.26
CA SER A 4 0.81 -10.09 26.69
C SER A 4 0.42 -9.53 25.32
N VAL A 5 -0.43 -10.23 24.57
CA VAL A 5 -0.91 -9.76 23.26
C VAL A 5 -2.23 -9.01 23.41
N ALA A 6 -3.05 -9.29 24.44
CA ALA A 6 -4.23 -8.49 24.78
C ALA A 6 -3.88 -7.11 25.36
N SER A 7 -2.70 -6.95 25.98
CA SER A 7 -2.20 -5.63 26.38
C SER A 7 -1.82 -4.74 25.18
N LEU A 8 -1.70 -5.29 23.96
CA LEU A 8 -1.44 -4.53 22.72
C LEU A 8 -2.66 -3.73 22.21
N ASN A 9 -3.77 -3.69 22.92
CA ASN A 9 -4.83 -2.75 22.57
C ASN A 9 -4.40 -1.28 22.75
N ASN A 10 -3.41 -1.02 23.64
CA ASN A 10 -2.89 0.31 23.98
C ASN A 10 -1.49 0.64 23.41
N LEU A 11 -1.11 0.04 22.27
CA LEU A 11 0.18 0.16 21.56
C LEU A 11 0.92 1.51 21.66
N ASN A 12 1.79 1.64 22.66
CA ASN A 12 3.01 2.43 22.55
C ASN A 12 4.11 1.58 21.88
N ASN A 13 5.18 2.21 21.36
CA ASN A 13 6.29 1.49 20.72
C ASN A 13 6.95 0.48 21.66
N ASP A 14 6.95 0.76 22.98
CA ASP A 14 7.53 -0.11 24.00
C ASP A 14 6.78 -1.45 24.16
N ASP A 15 5.46 -1.45 23.95
CA ASP A 15 4.63 -2.66 24.04
C ASP A 15 4.93 -3.64 22.89
N LEU A 16 5.31 -3.14 21.72
CA LEU A 16 5.69 -3.96 20.57
C LEU A 16 7.01 -4.70 20.82
N VAL A 17 8.02 -3.98 21.32
CA VAL A 17 9.34 -4.55 21.61
C VAL A 17 9.20 -5.60 22.71
N ALA A 18 8.42 -5.31 23.76
CA ALA A 18 8.12 -6.27 24.82
C ALA A 18 7.39 -7.51 24.29
N ALA A 19 6.40 -7.34 23.39
CA ALA A 19 5.70 -8.47 22.78
C ALA A 19 6.61 -9.31 21.86
N LEU A 20 7.49 -8.66 21.08
CA LEU A 20 8.49 -9.33 20.26
C LEU A 20 9.50 -10.12 21.11
N GLN A 21 9.99 -9.54 22.20
CA GLN A 21 10.91 -10.19 23.13
C GLN A 21 10.25 -11.37 23.86
N ALA A 22 9.01 -11.20 24.33
CA ALA A 22 8.23 -12.26 24.97
C ALA A 22 7.95 -13.41 23.99
N PHE A 23 7.57 -13.07 22.75
CA PHE A 23 7.34 -14.07 21.70
C PHE A 23 8.63 -14.78 21.32
N SER A 24 9.72 -14.06 21.11
CA SER A 24 11.04 -14.64 20.83
C SER A 24 11.47 -15.60 21.93
N THR A 25 11.33 -15.20 23.20
CA THR A 25 11.68 -16.04 24.35
C THR A 25 10.82 -17.30 24.41
N GLN A 26 9.51 -17.20 24.20
CA GLN A 26 8.60 -18.35 24.18
C GLN A 26 8.84 -19.27 22.99
N TYR A 27 9.10 -18.69 21.81
CA TYR A 27 9.43 -19.41 20.60
C TYR A 27 10.74 -20.20 20.77
N LEU A 28 11.76 -19.60 21.40
CA LEU A 28 13.00 -20.27 21.77
C LEU A 28 12.79 -21.33 22.88
N HIS A 29 11.84 -21.14 23.80
CA HIS A 29 11.55 -22.12 24.86
C HIS A 29 10.80 -23.36 24.34
N GLY A 30 9.82 -23.19 23.46
CA GLY A 30 9.12 -24.30 22.79
C GLY A 30 10.06 -25.20 21.95
N GLN A 31 11.18 -24.66 21.48
CA GLN A 31 12.24 -25.42 20.79
C GLN A 31 12.96 -26.42 21.71
N THR A 32 13.16 -26.07 22.99
CA THR A 32 13.84 -26.98 23.93
C THR A 32 13.04 -28.24 24.26
N GLN A 33 11.71 -28.20 24.07
CA GLN A 33 10.82 -29.31 24.36
C GLN A 33 10.56 -30.23 23.15
N THR A 34 10.84 -29.78 21.92
CA THR A 34 10.54 -30.53 20.67
C THR A 34 11.76 -31.25 20.07
N GLY A 35 12.93 -31.17 20.71
CA GLY A 35 14.11 -31.95 20.32
C GLY A 35 14.77 -31.53 18.99
N HIS A 36 14.31 -30.46 18.35
CA HIS A 36 14.96 -29.92 17.15
C HIS A 36 16.15 -29.04 17.51
N PRO A 37 17.32 -29.21 16.86
CA PRO A 37 18.51 -28.42 17.14
C PRO A 37 18.27 -26.93 16.85
N ARG A 38 18.86 -26.06 17.68
CA ARG A 38 18.77 -24.58 17.65
C ARG A 38 19.20 -23.91 16.33
N THR A 39 19.54 -24.67 15.29
CA THR A 39 20.25 -24.21 14.08
C THR A 39 19.39 -24.13 12.81
N LEU A 40 18.06 -24.30 12.87
CA LEU A 40 17.25 -24.61 11.67
C LEU A 40 16.15 -23.64 11.25
N PHE A 41 16.04 -22.43 11.82
CA PHE A 41 15.05 -21.46 11.33
C PHE A 41 15.68 -20.18 10.79
N SER A 42 15.34 -19.88 9.53
CA SER A 42 15.68 -18.61 8.89
C SER A 42 14.95 -17.45 9.56
N PRO A 43 15.54 -16.23 9.57
CA PRO A 43 14.87 -15.02 10.06
C PRO A 43 13.47 -14.81 9.48
N ASP A 44 13.22 -15.25 8.25
CA ASP A 44 11.93 -15.08 7.57
C ASP A 44 10.85 -16.01 8.13
N ALA A 45 11.18 -17.26 8.47
CA ALA A 45 10.25 -18.18 9.11
C ALA A 45 9.76 -17.64 10.47
N PHE A 46 10.66 -17.03 11.25
CA PHE A 46 10.30 -16.37 12.50
C PHE A 46 9.33 -15.19 12.27
N LYS A 47 9.66 -14.30 11.32
CA LYS A 47 8.81 -13.13 11.00
C LYS A 47 7.41 -13.56 10.58
N SER A 48 7.29 -14.53 9.67
CA SER A 48 5.98 -15.02 9.20
C SER A 48 5.18 -15.68 10.32
N HIS A 49 5.82 -16.42 11.22
CA HIS A 49 5.14 -17.05 12.35
C HIS A 49 4.67 -16.01 13.38
N PHE A 50 5.53 -15.05 13.74
CA PHE A 50 5.16 -13.94 14.62
C PHE A 50 3.97 -13.14 14.07
N LEU A 51 4.02 -12.76 12.79
CA LEU A 51 2.93 -12.04 12.14
C LEU A 51 1.65 -12.89 12.11
N SER A 52 1.75 -14.18 11.82
CA SER A 52 0.58 -15.07 11.77
C SER A 52 -0.14 -15.13 13.12
N GLU A 53 0.63 -15.17 14.21
CA GLU A 53 0.13 -15.17 15.58
C GLU A 53 -0.41 -13.81 16.02
N LEU A 54 0.24 -12.72 15.61
CA LEU A 54 -0.23 -11.36 15.85
C LEU A 54 -1.61 -11.12 15.22
N TYR A 55 -1.75 -11.40 13.92
CA TYR A 55 -3.01 -11.24 13.20
C TYR A 55 -4.11 -12.15 13.78
N ARG A 56 -3.75 -13.37 14.18
CA ARG A 56 -4.69 -14.33 14.79
C ARG A 56 -5.18 -13.85 16.15
N THR A 57 -4.28 -13.39 17.01
CA THR A 57 -4.62 -13.05 18.40
C THR A 57 -5.37 -11.74 18.52
N ILE A 58 -5.06 -10.76 17.67
CA ILE A 58 -5.79 -9.48 17.64
C ILE A 58 -7.14 -9.64 16.92
N GLY A 59 -7.33 -10.72 16.15
CA GLY A 59 -8.61 -11.01 15.47
C GLY A 59 -8.85 -10.09 14.27
N VAL A 60 -7.79 -9.77 13.51
CA VAL A 60 -7.86 -8.83 12.39
C VAL A 60 -8.56 -9.49 11.20
N ARG A 61 -9.60 -8.82 10.66
CA ARG A 61 -10.18 -9.20 9.37
C ARG A 61 -9.33 -8.65 8.23
N VAL A 62 -8.72 -9.55 7.45
CA VAL A 62 -7.93 -9.23 6.24
C VAL A 62 -8.75 -9.45 4.96
N ASP A 63 -9.77 -10.29 5.05
CA ASP A 63 -10.69 -10.61 3.97
C ASP A 63 -11.88 -9.66 3.98
N TYR A 64 -12.01 -8.90 2.89
CA TYR A 64 -13.10 -7.97 2.63
C TYR A 64 -13.87 -8.36 1.36
N SER A 65 -13.72 -9.60 0.89
CA SER A 65 -14.20 -10.01 -0.44
C SER A 65 -15.73 -10.00 -0.53
N ILE A 66 -16.45 -9.98 0.60
CA ILE A 66 -17.91 -10.08 0.66
C ILE A 66 -18.56 -8.91 1.45
N ASP A 67 -17.79 -7.99 2.04
CA ASP A 67 -18.38 -6.98 2.94
C ASP A 67 -18.86 -5.72 2.19
N PRO A 68 -20.18 -5.44 2.14
CA PRO A 68 -20.73 -4.27 1.45
C PRO A 68 -20.46 -2.95 2.17
N GLN A 69 -19.93 -2.95 3.39
CA GLN A 69 -19.69 -1.75 4.22
C GLN A 69 -18.20 -1.49 4.47
N LEU A 70 -17.35 -1.80 3.49
CA LEU A 70 -15.92 -1.54 3.53
C LEU A 70 -15.58 -0.13 4.04
N GLN A 71 -16.24 0.93 3.55
CA GLN A 71 -15.99 2.30 4.00
C GLN A 71 -16.19 2.50 5.51
N GLN A 72 -17.21 1.87 6.09
CA GLN A 72 -17.47 1.92 7.53
C GLN A 72 -16.42 1.11 8.30
N LEU A 73 -15.97 -0.02 7.75
CA LEU A 73 -14.90 -0.82 8.32
C LEU A 73 -13.56 -0.07 8.35
N LEU A 74 -13.25 0.73 7.31
CA LEU A 74 -12.03 1.52 7.25
C LEU A 74 -11.93 2.58 8.35
N GLN A 75 -13.09 3.11 8.76
CA GLN A 75 -13.24 4.10 9.83
C GLN A 75 -13.46 3.48 11.22
N SER A 76 -13.81 2.19 11.27
CA SER A 76 -13.99 1.44 12.51
C SER A 76 -12.67 1.07 13.18
N ASN A 77 -12.75 0.58 14.42
CA ASN A 77 -11.61 0.03 15.17
C ASN A 77 -10.84 -1.06 14.38
N GLN A 78 -11.53 -1.81 13.50
CA GLN A 78 -10.89 -2.83 12.67
C GLN A 78 -9.89 -2.22 11.67
N GLY A 79 -10.19 -1.05 11.10
CA GLY A 79 -9.27 -0.35 10.21
C GLY A 79 -8.01 0.15 10.92
N ILE A 80 -8.14 0.60 12.17
CA ILE A 80 -7.01 1.03 13.01
C ILE A 80 -6.13 -0.17 13.39
N ILE A 81 -6.75 -1.29 13.75
CA ILE A 81 -6.06 -2.53 14.06
C ILE A 81 -5.28 -3.05 12.84
N LEU A 82 -5.91 -3.07 11.65
CA LEU A 82 -5.23 -3.48 10.42
C LEU A 82 -4.03 -2.57 10.11
N GLN A 83 -4.18 -1.25 10.26
CA GLN A 83 -3.08 -0.29 10.10
C GLN A 83 -1.90 -0.62 11.04
N ARG A 84 -2.18 -0.97 12.30
CA ARG A 84 -1.16 -1.37 13.28
C ARG A 84 -0.45 -2.65 12.86
N CYS A 85 -1.18 -3.67 12.41
CA CYS A 85 -0.58 -4.93 11.95
C CYS A 85 0.30 -4.73 10.70
N LEU A 86 -0.17 -3.96 9.72
CA LEU A 86 0.61 -3.61 8.53
C LEU A 86 1.86 -2.78 8.89
N SER A 87 1.75 -1.88 9.86
CA SER A 87 2.87 -1.09 10.38
C SER A 87 3.98 -1.97 10.97
N ILE A 88 3.59 -3.00 11.72
CA ILE A 88 4.52 -3.98 12.29
C ILE A 88 5.13 -4.85 11.19
N GLN A 89 4.31 -5.31 10.24
CA GLN A 89 4.79 -6.09 9.09
C GLN A 89 5.81 -5.31 8.25
N ALA A 90 5.55 -4.03 7.97
CA ALA A 90 6.49 -3.15 7.30
C ALA A 90 7.79 -2.95 8.10
N ALA A 91 7.69 -2.77 9.41
CA ALA A 91 8.85 -2.58 10.28
C ALA A 91 9.74 -3.84 10.37
N LEU A 92 9.17 -5.05 10.40
CA LEU A 92 9.93 -6.30 10.49
C LEU A 92 10.76 -6.63 9.25
N GLY A 93 10.37 -6.08 8.09
CA GLY A 93 11.18 -6.17 6.86
C GLY A 93 11.98 -4.91 6.57
N PHE A 94 11.94 -3.89 7.44
CA PHE A 94 12.75 -2.68 7.27
C PHE A 94 14.21 -2.97 7.65
N ALA A 95 15.13 -2.67 6.74
CA ALA A 95 16.57 -2.88 6.90
C ALA A 95 17.37 -1.56 6.88
N GLY A 96 16.72 -0.44 7.18
CA GLY A 96 17.27 0.90 7.04
C GLY A 96 16.93 1.55 5.69
N GLU A 97 17.15 2.86 5.60
CA GLU A 97 16.80 3.66 4.41
C GLU A 97 17.63 3.30 3.16
N CYS A 98 18.79 2.68 3.35
CA CYS A 98 19.71 2.28 2.28
C CYS A 98 19.48 0.86 1.76
N HIS A 99 18.65 0.06 2.42
CA HIS A 99 18.42 -1.34 2.07
C HIS A 99 16.98 -1.57 1.64
N ARG A 100 16.81 -2.47 0.66
CA ARG A 100 15.50 -2.84 0.15
C ARG A 100 14.73 -3.63 1.22
N PRO A 101 13.50 -3.24 1.58
CA PRO A 101 12.67 -4.07 2.44
C PRO A 101 12.27 -5.37 1.75
N SER A 102 11.90 -6.39 2.53
CA SER A 102 11.33 -7.63 1.99
C SER A 102 9.98 -7.38 1.30
N LEU A 103 9.57 -8.28 0.41
CA LEU A 103 8.32 -8.13 -0.35
C LEU A 103 7.11 -7.96 0.56
N SER A 104 7.04 -8.77 1.62
CA SER A 104 6.01 -8.67 2.65
C SER A 104 5.96 -7.28 3.30
N ALA A 105 7.12 -6.66 3.55
CA ALA A 105 7.19 -5.32 4.12
C ALA A 105 6.84 -4.22 3.10
N ILE A 106 7.30 -4.33 1.84
CA ILE A 106 6.94 -3.40 0.77
C ILE A 106 5.43 -3.45 0.51
N LEU A 107 4.85 -4.65 0.46
CA LEU A 107 3.41 -4.85 0.31
C LEU A 107 2.66 -4.14 1.45
N ALA A 108 3.02 -4.41 2.71
CA ALA A 108 2.38 -3.77 3.86
C ALA A 108 2.55 -2.24 3.86
N TRP A 109 3.74 -1.74 3.54
CA TRP A 109 4.02 -0.32 3.41
C TRP A 109 3.17 0.33 2.31
N THR A 110 3.04 -0.32 1.17
CA THR A 110 2.23 0.18 0.05
C THR A 110 0.75 0.25 0.45
N ILE A 111 0.23 -0.79 1.11
CA ILE A 111 -1.15 -0.81 1.62
C ILE A 111 -1.40 0.32 2.61
N LEU A 112 -0.46 0.61 3.51
CA LEU A 112 -0.58 1.74 4.43
C LEU A 112 -0.68 3.09 3.70
N ASN A 113 0.10 3.27 2.64
CA ASN A 113 0.06 4.49 1.82
C ASN A 113 -1.26 4.62 1.05
N ILE A 114 -1.73 3.52 0.43
CA ILE A 114 -3.04 3.49 -0.23
C ILE A 114 -4.14 3.84 0.78
N ARG A 115 -4.13 3.23 1.97
CA ARG A 115 -5.09 3.53 3.05
C ARG A 115 -5.01 5.01 3.44
N SER A 116 -3.83 5.56 3.61
CA SER A 116 -3.64 6.97 3.96
C SER A 116 -4.26 7.90 2.92
N ALA A 117 -4.05 7.61 1.63
CA ALA A 117 -4.67 8.34 0.53
C ALA A 117 -6.21 8.25 0.59
N VAL A 118 -6.77 7.05 0.79
CA VAL A 118 -8.24 6.87 0.96
C VAL A 118 -8.77 7.74 2.09
N MET A 119 -8.11 7.75 3.25
CA MET A 119 -8.59 8.51 4.41
C MET A 119 -8.60 10.02 4.14
N VAL A 120 -7.58 10.56 3.47
CA VAL A 120 -7.54 11.97 3.07
C VAL A 120 -8.62 12.27 2.03
N PHE A 121 -8.72 11.46 0.98
CA PHE A 121 -9.71 11.62 -0.08
C PHE A 121 -11.15 11.58 0.45
N MET A 122 -11.46 10.59 1.29
CA MET A 122 -12.77 10.48 1.91
C MET A 122 -13.06 11.64 2.85
N GLY A 123 -12.08 12.11 3.63
CA GLY A 123 -12.24 13.28 4.49
C GLY A 123 -12.57 14.56 3.71
N ILE A 124 -11.98 14.73 2.53
CA ILE A 124 -12.24 15.88 1.64
C ILE A 124 -13.62 15.78 0.97
N ILE A 125 -14.03 14.57 0.56
CA ILE A 125 -15.33 14.36 -0.11
C ILE A 125 -16.51 14.33 0.86
N SER A 126 -16.30 13.88 2.10
CA SER A 126 -17.35 13.74 3.10
C SER A 126 -17.88 15.11 3.51
N ARG A 127 -19.01 15.52 2.91
CA ARG A 127 -19.72 16.75 3.29
C ARG A 127 -20.47 16.52 4.59
N LYS A 128 -20.06 17.20 5.66
CA LYS A 128 -20.87 17.31 6.88
C LYS A 128 -21.78 18.54 6.78
N PRO A 129 -23.07 18.44 7.13
CA PRO A 129 -23.96 19.59 7.17
C PRO A 129 -23.39 20.70 8.07
N GLY A 130 -23.33 21.93 7.56
CA GLY A 130 -22.81 23.08 8.31
C GLY A 130 -21.28 23.24 8.30
N VAL A 131 -20.53 22.34 7.65
CA VAL A 131 -19.08 22.48 7.45
C VAL A 131 -18.81 23.00 6.04
N GLU A 132 -17.92 23.99 5.92
CA GLU A 132 -17.50 24.53 4.62
C GLU A 132 -16.95 23.45 3.69
N ASN A 133 -17.16 23.62 2.39
CA ASN A 133 -16.63 22.72 1.38
C ASN A 133 -15.09 22.83 1.32
N GLU A 134 -14.38 21.79 1.77
CA GLU A 134 -12.91 21.76 1.77
C GLU A 134 -12.33 21.91 0.35
N MET A 135 -13.03 21.45 -0.69
CA MET A 135 -12.64 21.62 -2.10
C MET A 135 -12.75 23.07 -2.61
N GLY A 136 -13.29 23.99 -1.81
CA GLY A 136 -13.29 25.42 -2.10
C GLY A 136 -12.00 26.14 -1.71
N LYS A 137 -11.07 25.45 -1.02
CA LYS A 137 -9.82 26.03 -0.52
C LYS A 137 -8.64 25.63 -1.42
N PRO A 138 -7.85 26.58 -1.96
CA PRO A 138 -6.69 26.26 -2.80
C PRO A 138 -5.68 25.31 -2.11
N GLU A 139 -5.48 25.46 -0.80
CA GLU A 139 -4.58 24.64 0.01
C GLU A 139 -5.00 23.16 0.00
N THR A 140 -6.30 22.88 0.05
CA THR A 140 -6.83 21.52 -0.07
C THR A 140 -6.52 20.92 -1.44
N VAL A 141 -6.69 21.72 -2.50
CA VAL A 141 -6.42 21.26 -3.88
C VAL A 141 -4.93 20.98 -4.06
N HIS A 142 -4.03 21.82 -3.51
CA HIS A 142 -2.58 21.55 -3.56
C HIS A 142 -2.19 20.27 -2.83
N VAL A 143 -2.81 19.96 -1.68
CA VAL A 143 -2.59 18.68 -0.98
C VAL A 143 -3.01 17.49 -1.85
N LEU A 144 -4.08 17.64 -2.65
CA LEU A 144 -4.53 16.58 -3.55
C LEU A 144 -3.54 16.32 -4.69
N ILE A 145 -2.81 17.32 -5.18
CA ILE A 145 -1.91 17.16 -6.33
C ILE A 145 -0.92 16.02 -6.10
N GLY A 146 -0.20 16.02 -4.97
CA GLY A 146 0.78 14.98 -4.64
C GLY A 146 0.12 13.61 -4.46
N LEU A 147 -0.96 13.53 -3.69
CA LEU A 147 -1.68 12.28 -3.43
C LEU A 147 -2.31 11.67 -4.68
N VAL A 148 -2.92 12.49 -5.54
CA VAL A 148 -3.49 12.08 -6.83
C VAL A 148 -2.37 11.64 -7.75
N SER A 149 -1.27 12.40 -7.85
CA SER A 149 -0.12 12.02 -8.67
C SER A 149 0.43 10.66 -8.24
N TRP A 150 0.68 10.48 -6.94
CA TRP A 150 1.16 9.21 -6.40
C TRP A 150 0.19 8.05 -6.69
N SER A 151 -1.12 8.28 -6.55
CA SER A 151 -2.14 7.26 -6.82
C SER A 151 -2.21 6.88 -8.30
N MET A 152 -2.14 7.86 -9.22
CA MET A 152 -2.16 7.59 -10.67
C MET A 152 -0.86 6.92 -11.14
N THR A 153 0.29 7.30 -10.57
CA THR A 153 1.57 6.62 -10.81
C THR A 153 1.53 5.17 -10.30
N LEU A 154 0.92 4.91 -9.14
CA LEU A 154 0.75 3.56 -8.62
C LEU A 154 -0.13 2.70 -9.54
N ILE A 155 -1.24 3.26 -10.04
CA ILE A 155 -2.10 2.58 -11.01
C ILE A 155 -1.29 2.19 -12.26
N SER A 156 -0.49 3.13 -12.78
CA SER A 156 0.35 2.91 -13.95
C SER A 156 1.39 1.80 -13.69
N HIS A 157 2.08 1.86 -12.55
CA HIS A 157 3.05 0.83 -12.14
C HIS A 157 2.42 -0.56 -11.99
N ILE A 158 1.22 -0.65 -11.42
CA ILE A 158 0.52 -1.94 -11.29
C ILE A 158 0.25 -2.55 -12.67
N VAL A 159 -0.21 -1.74 -13.63
CA VAL A 159 -0.50 -2.22 -14.99
C VAL A 159 0.77 -2.60 -15.74
N ASP A 160 1.84 -1.82 -15.61
CA ASP A 160 3.14 -2.11 -16.21
C ASP A 160 3.68 -3.46 -15.74
N GLU A 161 3.66 -3.69 -14.42
CA GLU A 161 4.11 -4.95 -13.82
C GLU A 161 3.25 -6.16 -14.25
N LEU A 162 1.96 -5.97 -14.54
CA LEU A 162 1.14 -7.03 -15.12
C LEU A 162 1.60 -7.41 -16.52
N PHE A 163 2.00 -6.44 -17.34
CA PHE A 163 2.52 -6.71 -18.69
C PHE A 163 3.88 -7.41 -18.61
N VAL A 164 4.78 -6.94 -17.74
CA VAL A 164 6.08 -7.57 -17.52
C VAL A 164 5.93 -9.02 -17.03
N LEU A 165 5.00 -9.27 -16.10
CA LEU A 165 4.73 -10.63 -15.62
C LEU A 165 4.00 -11.50 -16.65
N GLY A 166 3.15 -10.90 -17.49
CA GLY A 166 2.48 -11.58 -18.60
C GLY A 166 3.48 -12.07 -19.64
N ASP A 167 4.37 -11.18 -20.10
CA ASP A 167 5.44 -11.52 -21.05
C ASP A 167 6.38 -12.60 -20.46
N PHE A 168 6.73 -12.50 -19.16
CA PHE A 168 7.49 -13.56 -18.48
C PHE A 168 6.77 -14.92 -18.46
N LEU A 169 5.45 -14.92 -18.28
CA LEU A 169 4.65 -16.14 -18.26
C LEU A 169 4.56 -16.78 -19.64
N GLU A 170 4.49 -15.99 -20.71
CA GLU A 170 4.54 -16.49 -22.09
C GLU A 170 5.89 -17.17 -22.37
N ASP A 171 7.01 -16.52 -22.02
CA ASP A 171 8.37 -17.02 -22.23
C ASP A 171 8.69 -18.32 -21.44
N ASN A 172 8.04 -18.52 -20.29
CA ASN A 172 8.31 -19.63 -19.37
C ASN A 172 7.16 -20.64 -19.27
N SER A 173 6.19 -20.56 -20.17
CA SER A 173 5.15 -21.57 -20.28
C SER A 173 5.67 -22.79 -21.05
N ASP A 174 5.41 -23.99 -20.53
CA ASP A 174 5.66 -25.20 -21.32
C ASP A 174 4.80 -25.16 -22.59
N GLY A 175 5.12 -25.92 -23.64
CA GLY A 175 4.31 -25.98 -24.88
C GLY A 175 2.83 -26.38 -24.69
N ALA A 176 2.43 -26.76 -23.47
CA ALA A 176 1.05 -26.99 -23.02
C ALA A 176 0.40 -25.79 -22.28
N GLY A 177 1.05 -24.63 -22.20
CA GLY A 177 0.57 -23.43 -21.51
C GLY A 177 0.57 -23.52 -19.98
N ASN A 178 1.24 -24.52 -19.41
CA ASN A 178 1.29 -24.72 -17.96
C ASN A 178 2.53 -24.05 -17.36
N MET A 179 2.31 -23.22 -16.34
CA MET A 179 3.35 -22.62 -15.51
C MET A 179 3.23 -23.15 -14.09
N SER A 180 4.36 -23.50 -13.48
CA SER A 180 4.42 -23.87 -12.07
C SER A 180 4.27 -22.64 -11.17
N LEU A 181 3.40 -22.73 -10.16
CA LEU A 181 3.22 -21.72 -9.12
C LEU A 181 4.55 -21.32 -8.45
N ASN A 182 5.48 -22.27 -8.31
CA ASN A 182 6.79 -22.03 -7.69
C ASN A 182 7.64 -21.08 -8.52
N VAL A 183 7.62 -21.20 -9.85
CA VAL A 183 8.36 -20.31 -10.75
C VAL A 183 7.79 -18.90 -10.66
N LEU A 184 6.47 -18.77 -10.59
CA LEU A 184 5.81 -17.47 -10.48
C LEU A 184 6.12 -16.79 -9.14
N ASN A 185 5.98 -17.52 -8.03
CA ASN A 185 6.33 -17.01 -6.71
C ASN A 185 7.82 -16.63 -6.65
N ALA A 186 8.72 -17.45 -7.20
CA ALA A 186 10.14 -17.13 -7.25
C ALA A 186 10.41 -15.83 -8.01
N ARG A 187 9.74 -15.61 -9.15
CA ARG A 187 9.88 -14.37 -9.94
C ARG A 187 9.36 -13.15 -9.18
N ILE A 188 8.23 -13.27 -8.49
CA ILE A 188 7.66 -12.19 -7.68
C ILE A 188 8.58 -11.82 -6.52
N HIS A 189 9.20 -12.80 -5.87
CA HIS A 189 10.19 -12.55 -4.81
C HIS A 189 11.51 -11.97 -5.35
N GLU A 190 11.97 -12.40 -6.52
CA GLU A 190 13.17 -11.88 -7.17
C GLU A 190 13.01 -10.41 -7.57
N THR A 191 11.91 -10.09 -8.26
CA THR A 191 11.59 -8.70 -8.65
C THR A 191 11.25 -7.84 -7.43
N ASN A 192 10.75 -8.47 -6.37
CA ASN A 192 10.33 -7.87 -5.12
C ASN A 192 9.31 -6.72 -5.36
N SER A 193 8.40 -6.98 -6.31
CA SER A 193 7.33 -6.08 -6.73
C SER A 193 6.00 -6.48 -6.07
N PRO A 194 5.30 -5.55 -5.38
CA PRO A 194 4.03 -5.85 -4.73
C PRO A 194 2.84 -5.81 -5.70
N ALA A 195 3.02 -5.41 -6.96
CA ALA A 195 1.94 -5.03 -7.88
C ALA A 195 0.85 -6.10 -8.03
N LEU A 196 1.24 -7.34 -8.35
CA LEU A 196 0.29 -8.45 -8.50
C LEU A 196 -0.40 -8.77 -7.15
N LEU A 197 0.34 -8.80 -6.05
CA LEU A 197 -0.21 -9.07 -4.73
C LEU A 197 -1.19 -7.98 -4.26
N LEU A 198 -0.99 -6.72 -4.66
CA LEU A 198 -1.93 -5.64 -4.38
C LEU A 198 -3.30 -5.87 -5.03
N LEU A 199 -3.35 -6.57 -6.16
CA LEU A 199 -4.60 -6.95 -6.83
C LEU A 199 -5.21 -8.21 -6.21
N LEU A 200 -4.39 -9.16 -5.73
CA LEU A 200 -4.86 -10.45 -5.20
C LEU A 200 -5.32 -10.37 -3.74
N VAL A 201 -4.61 -9.63 -2.89
CA VAL A 201 -4.98 -9.50 -1.48
C VAL A 201 -6.25 -8.66 -1.35
N SER A 202 -7.24 -9.20 -0.63
CA SER A 202 -8.55 -8.58 -0.51
C SER A 202 -8.50 -7.18 0.10
N SER A 203 -7.71 -6.99 1.17
CA SER A 203 -7.56 -5.68 1.82
C SER A 203 -7.01 -4.59 0.89
N SER A 204 -5.91 -4.86 0.17
CA SER A 204 -5.30 -3.92 -0.76
C SER A 204 -6.20 -3.62 -1.96
N ARG A 205 -6.78 -4.64 -2.57
CA ARG A 205 -7.70 -4.50 -3.71
C ARG A 205 -8.89 -3.61 -3.36
N ASN A 206 -9.44 -3.79 -2.17
CA ASN A 206 -10.54 -3.00 -1.67
C ASN A 206 -10.14 -1.54 -1.39
N PHE A 207 -8.96 -1.30 -0.82
CA PHE A 207 -8.43 0.07 -0.70
C PHE A 207 -8.21 0.75 -2.06
N LEU A 208 -7.66 0.03 -3.05
CA LEU A 208 -7.50 0.54 -4.42
C LEU A 208 -8.84 0.91 -5.05
N LYS A 209 -9.86 0.06 -4.88
CA LYS A 209 -11.23 0.35 -5.33
C LYS A 209 -11.81 1.59 -4.65
N CYS A 210 -11.58 1.74 -3.33
CA CYS A 210 -11.98 2.94 -2.59
C CYS A 210 -11.30 4.23 -3.05
N ASN A 211 -10.13 4.17 -3.69
CA ASN A 211 -9.49 5.36 -4.27
C ASN A 211 -10.15 5.78 -5.59
N CYS A 212 -10.67 4.83 -6.38
CA CYS A 212 -11.16 5.11 -7.73
C CYS A 212 -12.30 6.15 -7.76
N ASN A 213 -13.29 6.01 -6.86
CA ASN A 213 -14.44 6.93 -6.81
C ASN A 213 -14.03 8.37 -6.46
N PRO A 214 -13.24 8.62 -5.39
CA PRO A 214 -12.69 9.94 -5.14
C PRO A 214 -11.88 10.53 -6.29
N LEU A 215 -11.00 9.74 -6.91
CA LEU A 215 -10.18 10.20 -8.03
C LEU A 215 -11.06 10.69 -9.20
N LYS A 216 -12.13 9.94 -9.54
CA LYS A 216 -13.10 10.38 -10.55
C LYS A 216 -13.83 11.66 -10.15
N ALA A 217 -14.21 11.80 -8.88
CA ALA A 217 -14.86 13.00 -8.37
C ALA A 217 -13.95 14.23 -8.47
N PHE A 218 -12.67 14.10 -8.13
CA PHE A 218 -11.68 15.17 -8.27
C PHE A 218 -11.43 15.51 -9.74
N MET A 219 -11.30 14.51 -10.60
CA MET A 219 -11.17 14.71 -12.05
C MET A 219 -12.38 15.47 -12.63
N GLN A 220 -13.60 15.15 -12.17
CA GLN A 220 -14.80 15.88 -12.57
C GLN A 220 -14.80 17.30 -12.01
N ALA A 221 -14.35 17.51 -10.77
CA ALA A 221 -14.25 18.83 -10.16
C ALA A 221 -13.28 19.76 -10.90
N CYS A 222 -12.21 19.23 -11.50
CA CYS A 222 -11.27 19.99 -12.33
C CYS A 222 -11.92 20.59 -13.59
N LYS A 223 -13.05 20.03 -14.06
CA LYS A 223 -13.79 20.54 -15.23
C LYS A 223 -14.76 21.67 -14.86
N SER A 224 -15.03 21.88 -13.57
CA SER A 224 -15.96 22.90 -13.09
C SER A 224 -15.31 24.29 -13.12
N GLN A 225 -16.06 25.29 -13.57
CA GLN A 225 -15.58 26.67 -13.64
C GLN A 225 -15.42 27.26 -12.23
N GLN A 226 -14.22 27.75 -11.92
CA GLN A 226 -13.90 28.37 -10.64
C GLN A 226 -13.86 29.91 -10.76
N SER A 227 -14.56 30.60 -9.86
CA SER A 227 -14.65 32.06 -9.81
C SER A 227 -13.33 32.70 -9.38
N HIS A 228 -12.69 32.17 -8.34
CA HIS A 228 -11.44 32.70 -7.78
C HIS A 228 -10.20 32.25 -8.56
N THR A 229 -9.29 33.19 -8.84
CA THR A 229 -8.06 32.95 -9.61
C THR A 229 -7.14 31.91 -8.96
N ALA A 230 -6.85 32.03 -7.66
CA ALA A 230 -5.96 31.10 -6.97
C ALA A 230 -6.50 29.66 -6.97
N LEU A 231 -7.81 29.51 -6.75
CA LEU A 231 -8.48 28.21 -6.80
C LEU A 231 -8.44 27.63 -8.22
N ARG A 232 -8.68 28.46 -9.24
CA ARG A 232 -8.60 28.06 -10.65
C ARG A 232 -7.21 27.52 -11.01
N LEU A 233 -6.14 28.18 -10.58
CA LEU A 233 -4.76 27.72 -10.82
C LEU A 233 -4.51 26.36 -10.15
N ALA A 234 -4.92 26.19 -8.89
CA ALA A 234 -4.77 24.91 -8.19
C ALA A 234 -5.52 23.76 -8.90
N TYR A 235 -6.74 23.99 -9.40
CA TYR A 235 -7.47 22.99 -10.19
C TYR A 235 -6.86 22.73 -11.57
N GLN A 236 -6.21 23.71 -12.19
CA GLN A 236 -5.48 23.51 -13.45
C GLN A 236 -4.27 22.60 -13.23
N GLU A 237 -3.51 22.79 -12.15
CA GLU A 237 -2.40 21.91 -11.80
C GLU A 237 -2.88 20.48 -11.48
N LEU A 238 -3.96 20.35 -10.70
CA LEU A 238 -4.57 19.05 -10.45
C LEU A 238 -5.08 18.38 -11.74
N GLY A 239 -5.70 19.16 -12.63
CA GLY A 239 -6.14 18.70 -13.95
C GLY A 239 -4.97 18.23 -14.82
N ALA A 240 -3.81 18.89 -14.73
CA ALA A 240 -2.61 18.50 -15.43
C ALA A 240 -2.11 17.11 -14.99
N VAL A 241 -2.23 16.76 -13.71
CA VAL A 241 -1.91 15.39 -13.22
C VAL A 241 -2.78 14.35 -13.91
N PHE A 242 -4.10 14.58 -13.98
CA PHE A 242 -5.00 13.64 -14.66
C PHE A 242 -4.73 13.55 -16.18
N SER A 243 -4.36 14.66 -16.81
CA SER A 243 -4.04 14.67 -18.25
C SER A 243 -2.79 13.88 -18.63
N LYS A 244 -1.85 13.71 -17.68
CA LYS A 244 -0.63 12.91 -17.84
C LYS A 244 -0.80 11.44 -17.46
N SER A 245 -2.01 11.03 -17.06
CA SER A 245 -2.24 9.66 -16.63
C SER A 245 -2.19 8.70 -17.81
N LEU A 246 -1.34 7.67 -17.69
CA LEU A 246 -1.14 6.67 -18.75
C LEU A 246 -2.24 5.61 -18.77
N VAL A 247 -2.86 5.37 -17.61
CA VAL A 247 -3.98 4.45 -17.44
C VAL A 247 -5.17 5.24 -16.92
N SER A 248 -6.34 5.09 -17.52
CA SER A 248 -7.55 5.75 -17.01
C SER A 248 -8.07 5.07 -15.75
N ILE A 249 -8.68 5.86 -14.86
CA ILE A 249 -9.28 5.34 -13.62
C ILE A 249 -10.36 4.29 -13.92
N SER A 250 -11.11 4.47 -15.01
CA SER A 250 -12.17 3.54 -15.43
C SER A 250 -11.61 2.19 -15.91
N GLN A 251 -10.50 2.20 -16.66
CA GLN A 251 -9.82 0.96 -17.07
C GLN A 251 -9.33 0.18 -15.85
N PHE A 252 -8.71 0.88 -14.89
CA PHE A 252 -8.20 0.26 -13.68
C PHE A 252 -9.32 -0.27 -12.77
N GLU A 253 -10.43 0.45 -12.62
CA GLU A 253 -11.57 -0.03 -11.84
C GLU A 253 -12.22 -1.28 -12.47
N ARG A 254 -12.28 -1.34 -13.79
CA ARG A 254 -12.75 -2.53 -14.52
C ARG A 254 -11.82 -3.71 -14.27
N LEU A 255 -10.49 -3.50 -14.32
CA LEU A 255 -9.49 -4.51 -13.95
C LEU A 255 -9.72 -5.02 -12.53
N LEU A 256 -9.85 -4.13 -11.53
CA LEU A 256 -10.11 -4.52 -10.14
C LEU A 256 -11.39 -5.36 -10.00
N SER A 257 -12.45 -4.98 -10.71
CA SER A 257 -13.74 -5.69 -10.66
C SER A 257 -13.66 -7.08 -11.30
N GLN A 258 -12.94 -7.22 -12.41
CA GLN A 258 -12.72 -8.53 -13.05
C GLN A 258 -11.89 -9.46 -12.15
N VAL A 259 -10.81 -8.95 -11.54
CA VAL A 259 -9.99 -9.70 -10.59
C VAL A 259 -10.81 -10.12 -9.37
N GLU A 260 -11.62 -9.22 -8.80
CA GLU A 260 -12.49 -9.53 -7.66
C GLU A 260 -13.48 -10.67 -7.99
N ASN A 261 -14.10 -10.62 -9.17
CA ASN A 261 -15.04 -11.65 -9.60
C ASN A 261 -14.35 -13.00 -9.81
N ASN A 262 -13.18 -13.04 -10.45
CA ASN A 262 -12.43 -14.28 -10.67
C ASN A 262 -11.99 -14.91 -9.34
N ILE A 263 -11.53 -14.11 -8.38
CA ILE A 263 -11.14 -14.58 -7.05
C ILE A 263 -12.37 -15.17 -6.31
N LYS A 264 -13.52 -14.49 -6.35
CA LYS A 264 -14.77 -15.02 -5.78
C LYS A 264 -15.13 -16.38 -6.39
N SER A 265 -15.07 -16.50 -7.71
CA SER A 265 -15.34 -17.76 -8.41
C SER A 265 -14.34 -18.86 -8.05
N ALA A 266 -13.05 -18.54 -7.90
CA ALA A 266 -12.03 -19.52 -7.50
C ALA A 266 -12.25 -20.06 -6.07
N TYR A 267 -12.58 -19.17 -5.12
CA TYR A 267 -12.94 -19.60 -3.77
C TYR A 267 -14.22 -20.43 -3.74
N GLN A 268 -15.24 -20.04 -4.51
CA GLN A 268 -16.49 -20.80 -4.62
C GLN A 268 -16.27 -22.18 -5.24
N ALA A 269 -15.51 -22.27 -6.33
CA ALA A 269 -15.21 -23.53 -7.02
C ALA A 269 -14.43 -24.52 -6.14
N SER A 270 -13.61 -24.00 -5.22
CA SER A 270 -12.83 -24.83 -4.30
C SER A 270 -13.60 -25.23 -3.04
N GLY A 271 -14.82 -24.74 -2.86
CA GLY A 271 -15.69 -25.10 -1.73
C GLY A 271 -15.21 -24.64 -0.36
N ILE A 272 -14.23 -23.72 -0.29
CA ILE A 272 -13.66 -23.29 1.01
C ILE A 272 -14.61 -22.33 1.74
N GLY A 273 -14.70 -22.50 3.06
CA GLY A 273 -15.53 -21.65 3.93
C GLY A 273 -14.92 -20.28 4.21
N GLU A 274 -15.67 -19.38 4.84
CA GLU A 274 -15.21 -18.03 5.21
C GLU A 274 -13.95 -18.05 6.10
N THR A 275 -13.91 -18.96 7.08
CA THR A 275 -12.77 -19.10 8.00
C THR A 275 -11.50 -19.50 7.27
N GLU A 276 -11.58 -20.48 6.37
CA GLU A 276 -10.43 -20.96 5.58
C GLU A 276 -9.97 -19.89 4.61
N ARG A 277 -10.90 -19.20 3.93
CA ARG A 277 -10.59 -18.06 3.05
C ARG A 277 -9.84 -16.95 3.80
N SER A 278 -10.27 -16.62 5.01
CA SER A 278 -9.59 -15.64 5.86
C SER A 278 -8.15 -16.05 6.19
N VAL A 279 -7.89 -17.35 6.41
CA VAL A 279 -6.54 -17.88 6.60
C VAL A 279 -5.71 -17.76 5.31
N VAL A 280 -6.28 -18.08 4.14
CA VAL A 280 -5.61 -17.95 2.84
C VAL A 280 -5.22 -16.50 2.57
N GLU A 281 -6.16 -15.55 2.69
CA GLU A 281 -5.92 -14.12 2.50
C GLU A 281 -4.85 -13.57 3.45
N LYS A 282 -4.91 -13.97 4.73
CA LYS A 282 -3.91 -13.60 5.72
C LYS A 282 -2.52 -14.13 5.35
N ASN A 283 -2.42 -15.40 4.96
CA ASN A 283 -1.14 -16.01 4.60
C ASN A 283 -0.56 -15.37 3.34
N MET A 284 -1.38 -15.07 2.34
CA MET A 284 -0.97 -14.35 1.13
C MET A 284 -0.44 -12.95 1.48
N LEU A 285 -1.10 -12.21 2.38
CA LEU A 285 -0.61 -10.91 2.84
C LEU A 285 0.72 -10.99 3.62
N ILE A 286 0.86 -11.97 4.51
CA ILE A 286 2.03 -12.08 5.42
C ILE A 286 3.25 -12.64 4.69
N LYS A 287 3.07 -13.70 3.90
CA LYS A 287 4.16 -14.40 3.21
C LYS A 287 4.48 -13.78 1.86
N ALA A 288 3.55 -13.02 1.29
CA ALA A 288 3.66 -12.50 -0.08
C ALA A 288 3.77 -13.61 -1.14
N GLU A 289 3.09 -14.73 -0.90
CA GLU A 289 3.03 -15.89 -1.81
C GLU A 289 1.62 -16.07 -2.36
N ILE A 290 1.51 -16.38 -3.65
CA ILE A 290 0.25 -16.69 -4.29
C ILE A 290 -0.20 -18.10 -3.87
N PRO A 291 -1.43 -18.27 -3.36
CA PRO A 291 -1.96 -19.59 -3.01
C PRO A 291 -2.39 -20.35 -4.27
N GLU A 292 -2.27 -21.69 -4.24
CA GLU A 292 -2.56 -22.57 -5.38
C GLU A 292 -3.98 -22.41 -5.92
N ILE A 293 -4.95 -22.18 -5.03
CA ILE A 293 -6.34 -21.90 -5.36
C ILE A 293 -6.54 -20.72 -6.33
N LEU A 294 -5.59 -19.76 -6.36
CA LEU A 294 -5.66 -18.58 -7.22
C LEU A 294 -4.82 -18.71 -8.48
N LEU A 295 -4.12 -19.83 -8.72
CA LEU A 295 -3.22 -19.98 -9.86
C LEU A 295 -3.92 -19.72 -11.21
N GLU A 296 -5.09 -20.33 -11.43
CA GLU A 296 -5.84 -20.13 -12.67
C GLU A 296 -6.38 -18.71 -12.82
N THR A 297 -6.76 -18.07 -11.70
CA THR A 297 -7.14 -16.65 -11.68
C THR A 297 -5.98 -15.77 -12.10
N VAL A 298 -4.77 -16.07 -11.63
CA VAL A 298 -3.56 -15.32 -11.97
C VAL A 298 -3.15 -15.54 -13.43
N LYS A 299 -3.21 -16.79 -13.93
CA LYS A 299 -2.98 -17.07 -15.36
C LYS A 299 -3.96 -16.29 -16.23
N ASN A 300 -5.25 -16.30 -15.89
CA ASN A 300 -6.26 -15.55 -16.63
C ASN A 300 -6.02 -14.02 -16.58
N LEU A 301 -5.56 -13.51 -15.43
CA LEU A 301 -5.19 -12.12 -15.26
C LEU A 301 -4.00 -11.72 -16.14
N LEU A 302 -2.91 -12.48 -16.08
CA LEU A 302 -1.66 -12.17 -16.78
C LEU A 302 -1.71 -12.45 -18.29
N THR A 303 -2.64 -13.27 -18.76
CA THR A 303 -2.83 -13.56 -20.19
C THR A 303 -3.98 -12.76 -20.76
N LYS A 304 -5.22 -13.16 -20.48
CA LYS A 304 -6.42 -12.61 -21.15
C LYS A 304 -6.71 -11.16 -20.73
N ILE A 305 -6.76 -10.91 -19.42
CA ILE A 305 -7.13 -9.57 -18.91
C ILE A 305 -6.03 -8.56 -19.22
N ALA A 306 -4.77 -8.93 -18.99
CA ALA A 306 -3.63 -8.08 -19.31
C ALA A 306 -3.53 -7.81 -20.81
N ALA A 307 -3.72 -8.80 -21.69
CA ALA A 307 -3.71 -8.59 -23.14
C ALA A 307 -4.79 -7.60 -23.59
N THR A 308 -6.03 -7.74 -23.10
CA THR A 308 -7.11 -6.77 -23.40
C THR A 308 -6.75 -5.37 -22.91
N LEU A 309 -6.12 -5.23 -21.74
CA LEU A 309 -5.69 -3.93 -21.23
C LEU A 309 -4.51 -3.34 -22.04
N LYS A 310 -3.61 -4.20 -22.55
CA LYS A 310 -2.45 -3.83 -23.39
C LYS A 310 -2.89 -3.18 -24.70
N GLU A 311 -4.04 -3.58 -25.25
CA GLU A 311 -4.63 -2.97 -26.45
C GLU A 311 -5.18 -1.55 -26.23
N GLU A 312 -5.53 -1.21 -24.99
CA GLU A 312 -6.17 0.07 -24.65
C GLU A 312 -5.21 1.12 -24.03
N VAL A 313 -3.95 0.76 -23.81
CA VAL A 313 -2.95 1.59 -23.11
C VAL A 313 -1.73 1.79 -24.00
N ASN A 314 -1.12 2.98 -23.93
CA ASN A 314 0.16 3.23 -24.59
C ASN A 314 1.30 2.53 -23.81
N VAL A 315 1.63 1.30 -24.23
CA VAL A 315 2.65 0.46 -23.59
C VAL A 315 4.03 1.12 -23.59
N ALA A 316 4.37 1.85 -24.65
CA ALA A 316 5.69 2.50 -24.75
C ALA A 316 5.83 3.61 -23.71
N GLU A 317 4.83 4.49 -23.56
CA GLU A 317 4.86 5.53 -22.52
C GLU A 317 4.79 4.92 -21.12
N LEU A 318 4.06 3.82 -20.94
CA LEU A 318 3.96 3.11 -19.67
C LEU A 318 5.32 2.56 -19.21
N TYR A 319 6.05 1.91 -20.12
CA TYR A 319 7.37 1.35 -19.85
C TYR A 319 8.40 2.40 -19.42
N PHE A 320 8.34 3.62 -20.00
CA PHE A 320 9.24 4.72 -19.66
C PHE A 320 8.71 5.63 -18.54
N ALA A 321 7.59 5.28 -17.90
CA ALA A 321 7.00 6.09 -16.85
C ALA A 321 7.94 6.18 -15.64
N ASN A 322 8.16 7.41 -15.14
CA ASN A 322 8.93 7.59 -13.91
C ASN A 322 8.07 7.20 -12.69
N VAL A 323 8.38 6.06 -12.08
CA VAL A 323 7.72 5.54 -10.88
C VAL A 323 8.55 5.71 -9.61
N ALA A 324 9.67 6.46 -9.66
CA ALA A 324 10.60 6.60 -8.54
C ALA A 324 9.94 7.18 -7.27
N SER A 325 8.93 8.06 -7.45
CA SER A 325 8.13 8.67 -6.39
C SER A 325 7.32 7.66 -5.57
N LEU A 326 7.07 6.46 -6.09
CA LEU A 326 6.36 5.40 -5.37
C LEU A 326 7.23 4.77 -4.28
N GLY A 327 8.56 4.79 -4.43
CA GLY A 327 9.46 4.10 -3.50
C GLY A 327 9.42 2.57 -3.62
N LEU A 328 8.90 2.01 -4.72
CA LEU A 328 8.75 0.56 -4.93
C LEU A 328 9.86 -0.06 -5.76
N THR A 329 10.49 0.75 -6.62
CA THR A 329 11.59 0.35 -7.49
C THR A 329 12.94 0.58 -6.84
N ASP A 330 13.90 -0.26 -7.20
CA ASP A 330 15.19 -0.35 -6.53
C ASP A 330 16.39 -0.14 -7.45
N ASP A 331 16.11 0.27 -8.69
CA ASP A 331 17.12 0.64 -9.66
C ASP A 331 17.86 1.93 -9.23
N ASN A 332 19.08 2.07 -9.73
CA ASN A 332 19.96 3.19 -9.37
C ASN A 332 19.37 4.55 -9.75
N THR A 333 18.57 4.62 -10.81
CA THR A 333 17.93 5.85 -11.27
C THR A 333 16.86 6.29 -10.27
N SER A 334 15.99 5.38 -9.85
CA SER A 334 14.97 5.64 -8.83
C SER A 334 15.58 5.99 -7.48
N LYS A 335 16.66 5.31 -7.06
CA LYS A 335 17.39 5.64 -5.82
C LYS A 335 17.98 7.04 -5.86
N ARG A 336 18.65 7.42 -6.96
CA ARG A 336 19.21 8.76 -7.15
C ARG A 336 18.12 9.82 -7.17
N TRP A 337 17.02 9.56 -7.87
CA TRP A 337 15.88 10.48 -7.92
C TRP A 337 15.32 10.73 -6.52
N ARG A 338 15.09 9.69 -5.70
CA ARG A 338 14.57 9.84 -4.34
C ARG A 338 15.52 10.59 -3.41
N LYS A 339 16.85 10.41 -3.56
CA LYS A 339 17.85 11.19 -2.80
C LYS A 339 17.79 12.69 -3.14
N GLN A 340 17.49 13.03 -4.40
CA GLN A 340 17.40 14.42 -4.87
C GLN A 340 16.04 15.08 -4.62
N HIS A 341 14.99 14.28 -4.47
CA HIS A 341 13.60 14.73 -4.33
C HIS A 341 12.98 14.07 -3.10
N PRO A 342 13.39 14.48 -1.87
CA PRO A 342 12.78 13.96 -0.65
C PRO A 342 11.29 14.27 -0.66
N LEU A 343 10.45 13.27 -0.40
CA LEU A 343 9.00 13.42 -0.48
C LEU A 343 8.36 13.46 0.92
N ASP A 344 7.42 14.37 1.09
CA ASP A 344 6.49 14.39 2.20
C ASP A 344 5.68 13.09 2.19
N ALA A 345 5.83 12.32 3.25
CA ALA A 345 5.21 11.02 3.41
C ALA A 345 3.68 11.06 3.37
N MET A 346 3.06 12.17 3.76
CA MET A 346 1.62 12.31 3.89
C MET A 346 0.98 13.01 2.69
N ARG A 347 1.63 14.06 2.16
CA ARG A 347 1.14 14.83 0.98
C ARG A 347 1.66 14.30 -0.35
N LYS A 348 2.75 13.52 -0.34
CA LYS A 348 3.43 13.02 -1.54
C LYS A 348 3.94 14.14 -2.46
N ILE A 349 4.35 15.25 -1.86
CA ILE A 349 4.99 16.38 -2.55
C ILE A 349 6.44 16.48 -2.12
N GLU A 350 7.29 17.09 -2.93
CA GLU A 350 8.69 17.27 -2.63
C GLU A 350 8.90 18.27 -1.47
N LEU A 351 9.83 17.93 -0.57
CA LEU A 351 10.27 18.77 0.55
C LEU A 351 11.46 19.62 0.08
N ARG A 352 11.37 20.94 0.24
CA ARG A 352 12.45 21.86 -0.17
C ARG A 352 12.60 23.00 0.83
N GLY A 353 13.71 23.02 1.57
CA GLY A 353 14.05 24.11 2.49
C GLY A 353 13.00 24.33 3.60
N VAL A 354 12.40 23.24 4.08
CA VAL A 354 11.37 23.28 5.12
C VAL A 354 11.84 22.51 6.36
N GLN A 355 11.34 22.92 7.53
CA GLN A 355 11.49 22.14 8.74
C GLN A 355 10.75 20.81 8.57
N THR A 356 11.36 19.71 9.00
CA THR A 356 10.79 18.37 8.82
C THR A 356 10.48 17.71 10.15
N ARG A 357 9.60 16.71 10.10
CA ARG A 357 9.37 15.76 11.17
C ARG A 357 9.63 14.35 10.65
N ARG A 358 10.22 13.51 11.49
CA ARG A 358 10.53 12.11 11.19
C ARG A 358 9.69 11.17 12.04
N CYS A 359 9.15 10.14 11.43
CA CYS A 359 8.39 9.11 12.12
C CYS A 359 9.32 8.24 12.96
N THR A 360 8.99 8.06 14.24
CA THR A 360 9.76 7.22 15.18
C THR A 360 9.79 5.72 14.86
N ARG A 361 8.92 5.26 13.95
CA ARG A 361 8.79 3.83 13.61
C ARG A 361 9.30 3.51 12.21
N CYS A 362 8.77 4.20 11.20
CA CYS A 362 9.06 3.89 9.81
C CYS A 362 10.03 4.87 9.13
N ALA A 363 10.60 5.81 9.89
CA ALA A 363 11.53 6.84 9.44
C ALA A 363 11.01 7.76 8.31
N ALA A 364 9.74 7.62 7.91
CA ALA A 364 9.07 8.52 6.98
C ALA A 364 9.21 9.97 7.43
N VAL A 365 9.36 10.88 6.47
CA VAL A 365 9.57 12.31 6.71
C VAL A 365 8.38 13.11 6.21
N MET A 366 7.98 14.15 6.90
CA MET A 366 6.97 15.12 6.44
C MET A 366 7.37 16.54 6.81
N GLU A 367 6.78 17.54 6.15
CA GLU A 367 6.97 18.95 6.55
C GLU A 367 6.35 19.23 7.93
N ASP A 368 7.03 20.04 8.75
CA ASP A 368 6.46 20.60 9.97
C ASP A 368 5.48 21.72 9.65
N LEU A 369 4.25 21.33 9.31
CA LEU A 369 3.22 22.28 8.94
C LEU A 369 2.56 22.96 10.13
N LEU A 370 2.43 24.28 10.04
CA LEU A 370 1.54 25.05 10.90
C LEU A 370 0.07 24.77 10.53
N PRO A 371 -0.82 24.50 11.50
CA PRO A 371 -2.23 24.22 11.26
C PRO A 371 -2.99 25.29 10.45
N THR A 372 -2.52 26.54 10.47
CA THR A 372 -3.14 27.67 9.77
C THR A 372 -2.93 27.66 8.26
N ARG A 373 -1.96 26.89 7.74
CA ARG A 373 -1.60 26.84 6.32
C ARG A 373 -2.04 25.56 5.60
N THR A 374 -2.81 24.71 6.27
CA THR A 374 -3.07 23.34 5.83
C THR A 374 -4.55 23.01 5.88
N ALA A 375 -5.04 22.25 4.90
CA ALA A 375 -6.43 21.79 4.87
C ALA A 375 -6.81 21.07 6.18
N SER A 376 -8.02 21.34 6.69
CA SER A 376 -8.41 20.90 8.04
C SER A 376 -8.42 19.38 8.19
N VAL A 377 -8.85 18.68 7.12
CA VAL A 377 -8.79 17.22 7.02
C VAL A 377 -7.34 16.73 7.14
N MET A 378 -6.42 17.41 6.47
CA MET A 378 -5.02 17.02 6.46
C MET A 378 -4.37 17.23 7.83
N VAL A 379 -4.69 18.32 8.53
CA VAL A 379 -4.25 18.55 9.92
C VAL A 379 -4.67 17.39 10.84
N SER A 380 -5.90 16.87 10.67
CA SER A 380 -6.35 15.71 11.44
C SER A 380 -5.59 14.43 11.09
N GLN A 381 -5.29 14.20 9.81
CA GLN A 381 -4.57 13.01 9.36
C GLN A 381 -3.07 13.06 9.68
N MET A 382 -2.49 14.26 9.80
CA MET A 382 -1.07 14.48 10.06
C MET A 382 -0.65 14.34 11.54
N LYS A 383 -1.58 14.12 12.47
CA LYS A 383 -1.23 13.91 13.89
C LYS A 383 -0.32 12.71 14.12
N HIS A 384 -0.46 11.69 13.29
CA HIS A 384 0.34 10.48 13.30
C HIS A 384 0.84 10.19 11.88
N CYS A 385 1.91 9.43 11.78
CA CYS A 385 2.35 8.88 10.50
C CYS A 385 1.29 7.94 9.93
N PHE A 386 1.31 7.71 8.62
CA PHE A 386 0.47 6.69 7.98
C PHE A 386 0.65 5.29 8.61
N CYS A 387 1.78 5.02 9.26
CA CYS A 387 2.03 3.77 10.00
C CYS A 387 1.43 3.77 11.43
N GLY A 388 0.78 4.86 11.84
CA GLY A 388 0.15 5.06 13.15
C GLY A 388 1.10 5.49 14.28
N SER A 389 2.39 5.69 14.01
CA SER A 389 3.36 6.13 15.02
C SER A 389 3.44 7.66 15.12
N TRP A 390 4.05 8.15 16.20
CA TRP A 390 4.28 9.57 16.43
C TRP A 390 5.41 10.13 15.58
N TRP A 391 5.27 11.41 15.27
CA TRP A 391 6.29 12.25 14.67
C TRP A 391 7.21 12.81 15.75
N MET A 392 8.50 12.87 15.47
CA MET A 392 9.45 13.70 16.21
C MET A 392 9.98 14.80 15.31
N VAL A 393 10.26 15.95 15.90
CA VAL A 393 10.87 17.09 15.19
C VAL A 393 12.22 16.62 14.63
N GLY A 394 12.38 16.74 13.32
CA GLY A 394 13.64 16.51 12.61
C GLY A 394 14.44 17.81 12.55
N GLY A 395 15.71 17.71 12.17
CA GLY A 395 16.50 18.88 11.80
C GLY A 395 16.01 19.51 10.49
N GLU A 396 16.46 20.73 10.19
CA GLU A 396 16.34 21.28 8.84
C GLU A 396 17.10 20.37 7.87
N GLU A 397 16.47 19.96 6.77
CA GLU A 397 17.20 19.36 5.66
C GLU A 397 17.98 20.49 4.98
N GLU A 398 19.20 20.77 5.46
CA GLU A 398 20.14 21.60 4.73
C GLU A 398 20.36 20.96 3.35
N GLY A 399 20.10 21.72 2.28
CA GLY A 399 20.15 21.27 0.89
C GLY A 399 21.54 20.87 0.36
N ASN A 400 22.45 20.43 1.22
CA ASN A 400 23.70 19.81 0.83
C ASN A 400 23.55 18.29 0.95
N GLY A 401 23.68 17.61 -0.18
CA GLY A 401 23.65 16.16 -0.26
C GLY A 401 24.53 15.53 0.82
N MET A 402 23.89 14.95 1.84
CA MET A 402 24.59 14.11 2.78
C MET A 402 24.95 12.81 2.07
N GLU A 403 26.24 12.64 1.83
CA GLU A 403 26.87 11.34 1.63
C GLU A 403 26.58 10.47 2.87
N TYR A 404 25.58 9.61 2.75
CA TYR A 404 25.43 8.37 3.51
C TYR A 404 25.31 7.20 2.54
#